data_AF-A0A821P181-F1
#
_entry.id   AF-A0A821P181-F1
#
_cell.length_a   1.000
_cell.length_b   1.000
_cell.length_c   1.000
_cell.angle_alpha   90.00
_cell.angle_beta   90.00
_cell.angle_gamma   90.00
#
_symmetry.space_group_name_H-M   'P 1'
#
loop_
_entity.id
_entity.type
_entity.pdbx_description
1 polymer ?
#
loop_
_entity_poly.entity_id
_entity_poly.type
_entity_poly.pdbx_seq_one_letter_code
_entity_poly.pdbx_strand_id
1 'polypeptide(L)'
;MANSDSEMGIMLKTYEDRVVHGSTITFNSINYTVSSKGFVLCLKPKKKQILYNLAGIFKPGMNAILGPTGSGKSSVLDILAGRKDRRGLTGEVLIDGEPQMHDFKYHAGYVVQDDMVSGTLTVRENLAFSANVRLPRNISSKEKIAIVNR
;
A
#
# COMPACT_ATOMS: atom_id res chain seq x y z
N MET A 1 -48.00 -48.69 -2.61
CA MET A 1 -48.58 -47.35 -2.87
C MET A 1 -48.06 -46.43 -1.78
N ALA A 2 -47.26 -45.40 -1.99
CA ALA A 2 -46.47 -44.89 -3.09
C ALA A 2 -45.37 -44.02 -2.44
N ASN A 3 -44.20 -43.93 -3.07
CA ASN A 3 -43.09 -43.04 -2.72
C ASN A 3 -43.52 -41.56 -2.72
N SER A 4 -42.86 -40.76 -1.87
CA SER A 4 -42.47 -39.37 -2.15
C SER A 4 -41.61 -38.89 -0.97
N ASP A 5 -40.34 -39.23 -0.98
CA ASP A 5 -39.24 -38.36 -1.43
C ASP A 5 -38.79 -37.41 -0.32
N SER A 6 -37.79 -37.91 0.40
CA SER A 6 -36.87 -37.10 1.20
C SER A 6 -36.20 -36.07 0.30
N GLU A 7 -36.72 -34.84 0.30
CA GLU A 7 -35.94 -33.69 -0.17
C GLU A 7 -34.82 -33.40 0.84
N MET A 8 -33.72 -34.14 0.70
CA MET A 8 -32.40 -33.67 1.11
C MET A 8 -32.02 -32.50 0.19
N GLY A 9 -32.65 -31.35 0.43
CA GLY A 9 -32.30 -30.09 -0.21
C GLY A 9 -30.86 -29.78 0.14
N ILE A 10 -29.97 -29.88 -0.84
CA ILE A 10 -28.60 -29.42 -0.75
C ILE A 10 -28.69 -27.92 -0.48
N MET A 11 -28.47 -27.51 0.78
CA MET A 11 -28.31 -26.12 1.14
C MET A 11 -26.96 -25.66 0.59
N LEU A 12 -26.96 -25.27 -0.68
CA LEU A 12 -25.93 -24.41 -1.24
C LEU A 12 -26.06 -23.07 -0.52
N LYS A 13 -25.43 -22.94 0.66
CA LYS A 13 -25.00 -21.62 1.11
C LYS A 13 -24.03 -21.15 0.05
N THR A 14 -24.50 -20.29 -0.84
CA THR A 14 -23.63 -19.40 -1.59
C THR A 14 -22.73 -18.76 -0.56
N TYR A 15 -21.44 -19.11 -0.58
CA TYR A 15 -20.43 -18.36 0.16
C TYR A 15 -20.54 -16.96 -0.43
N GLU A 16 -21.24 -16.06 0.26
CA GLU A 16 -21.19 -14.65 -0.06
C GLU A 16 -19.71 -14.33 -0.14
N ASP A 17 -19.22 -14.08 -1.36
CA ASP A 17 -17.96 -13.40 -1.56
C ASP A 17 -18.01 -12.24 -0.58
N ARG A 18 -17.17 -12.29 0.46
CA ARG A 18 -17.11 -11.21 1.43
C ARG A 18 -16.91 -9.96 0.60
N VAL A 19 -17.93 -9.12 0.52
CA VAL A 19 -17.82 -7.84 -0.16
C VAL A 19 -16.70 -7.14 0.57
N VAL A 20 -15.52 -7.08 -0.07
CA VAL A 20 -14.36 -6.42 0.50
C VAL A 20 -14.71 -4.94 0.44
N HIS A 21 -15.30 -4.44 1.53
CA HIS A 21 -15.44 -3.02 1.77
C HIS A 21 -14.03 -2.45 1.89
N GLY A 22 -13.50 -1.99 0.76
CA GLY A 22 -12.18 -1.39 0.69
C GLY A 22 -12.18 -0.26 -0.33
N SER A 23 -11.12 0.52 -0.29
CA SER A 23 -10.95 1.64 -1.20
C SER A 23 -10.40 1.20 -2.55
N THR A 24 -10.93 1.80 -3.61
CA THR A 24 -10.41 1.68 -4.97
C THR A 24 -9.38 2.78 -5.21
N ILE A 25 -8.17 2.41 -5.63
CA ILE A 25 -7.14 3.38 -6.00
C ILE A 25 -7.11 3.47 -7.51
N THR A 26 -7.37 4.66 -8.05
CA THR A 26 -7.25 4.95 -9.49
C THR A 26 -6.06 5.85 -9.71
N PHE A 27 -5.25 5.58 -10.71
CA PHE A 27 -4.15 6.45 -11.10
C PHE A 27 -4.19 6.65 -12.61
N ASN A 28 -4.00 7.89 -13.05
CA ASN A 28 -4.12 8.25 -14.45
C ASN A 28 -2.99 9.19 -14.88
N SER A 29 -2.46 8.92 -16.08
CA SER A 29 -1.38 9.67 -16.71
C SER A 29 -0.19 10.00 -15.80
N ILE A 30 0.20 9.03 -14.96
CA ILE A 30 1.33 9.19 -14.04
C ILE A 30 2.64 9.22 -14.84
N ASN A 31 3.33 10.36 -14.81
CA ASN A 31 4.69 10.50 -15.31
C ASN A 31 5.61 10.93 -14.18
N TYR A 32 6.79 10.30 -14.09
CA TYR A 32 7.74 10.59 -13.03
C TYR A 32 9.15 10.73 -13.58
N THR A 33 9.79 11.86 -13.29
CA THR A 33 11.16 12.19 -13.72
C THR A 33 12.02 12.56 -12.53
N VAL A 34 13.19 11.94 -12.45
CA VAL A 34 14.22 12.27 -11.46
C VAL A 34 15.30 13.13 -12.10
N SER A 35 15.73 14.16 -11.38
CA SER A 35 16.88 14.97 -11.77
C SER A 35 18.06 14.59 -10.89
N SER A 36 19.04 13.89 -11.45
CA SER A 36 20.27 13.58 -10.72
C SER A 36 21.20 14.80 -10.75
N LYS A 37 21.64 15.25 -9.58
CA LYS A 37 22.72 16.24 -9.47
C LYS A 37 24.03 15.50 -9.71
N GLY A 38 24.80 15.93 -10.71
CA GLY A 38 26.15 15.40 -10.90
C GLY A 38 27.00 15.69 -9.67
N PHE A 39 27.79 14.70 -9.22
CA PHE A 39 28.74 14.87 -8.12
C PHE A 39 29.85 15.88 -8.46
N VAL A 40 30.07 16.15 -9.76
CA VAL A 40 31.00 17.17 -10.26
C VAL A 40 30.27 18.50 -10.43
N LEU A 41 30.80 19.55 -9.81
CA LEU A 41 30.25 20.91 -9.72
C LEU A 41 29.91 21.56 -11.09
N CYS A 42 30.46 21.05 -12.20
CA CYS A 42 30.28 21.57 -13.55
C CYS A 42 29.35 20.75 -14.47
N LEU A 43 28.81 19.60 -14.03
CA LEU A 43 27.92 18.80 -14.90
C LEU A 43 26.46 19.23 -14.77
N LYS A 44 25.85 19.59 -15.91
CA LYS A 44 24.41 19.90 -16.00
C LYS A 44 23.59 18.72 -15.43
N PRO A 45 22.54 18.99 -14.64
CA PRO A 45 21.69 17.95 -14.07
C PRO A 45 21.07 17.11 -15.19
N LYS A 46 21.27 15.79 -15.14
CA LYS A 46 20.64 14.86 -16.08
C LYS A 46 19.26 14.49 -15.55
N LYS A 47 18.24 14.79 -16.34
CA LYS A 47 16.86 14.35 -16.10
C LYS A 47 16.69 12.94 -16.68
N LYS A 48 16.22 12.01 -15.87
CA LYS A 48 15.86 10.65 -16.28
C LYS A 48 14.39 10.43 -15.98
N GLN A 49 13.61 10.12 -17.01
CA GLN A 49 12.23 9.72 -16.83
C GLN A 49 12.19 8.25 -16.41
N ILE A 50 11.49 7.97 -15.31
CA ILE A 50 11.36 6.65 -14.69
C ILE A 50 10.03 6.02 -15.08
N LEU A 51 8.94 6.80 -15.06
CA LEU A 51 7.60 6.34 -15.40
C LEU A 51 7.03 7.17 -16.54
N TYR A 52 6.35 6.49 -17.47
CA TYR A 52 5.81 7.06 -18.71
C TYR A 52 4.31 6.74 -18.77
N ASN A 53 3.48 7.78 -18.63
CA ASN A 53 2.03 7.75 -18.79
C ASN A 53 1.35 6.50 -18.19
N LEU A 54 1.65 6.19 -16.92
CA LEU A 54 1.05 5.04 -16.25
C LEU A 54 -0.39 5.33 -15.84
N ALA A 55 -1.28 4.40 -16.16
CA ALA A 55 -2.68 4.45 -15.77
C ALA A 55 -3.15 3.05 -15.32
N GLY A 56 -4.12 3.01 -14.41
CA GLY A 56 -4.66 1.77 -13.88
C GLY A 56 -5.57 1.97 -12.68
N ILE A 57 -6.21 0.87 -12.29
CA ILE A 57 -7.17 0.83 -11.18
C ILE A 57 -6.83 -0.38 -10.31
N PHE A 58 -6.62 -0.15 -9.02
CA PHE A 58 -6.50 -1.19 -8.00
C PHE A 58 -7.81 -1.29 -7.23
N LYS A 59 -8.48 -2.42 -7.39
CA LYS A 59 -9.74 -2.71 -6.70
C LYS A 59 -9.46 -3.24 -5.29
N PRO A 60 -10.45 -3.19 -4.38
CA PRO A 60 -10.34 -3.83 -3.08
C PRO A 60 -9.96 -5.30 -3.22
N GLY A 61 -8.91 -5.72 -2.51
CA GLY A 61 -8.33 -7.06 -2.62
C GLY A 61 -6.82 -7.03 -2.81
N MET A 62 -6.29 -8.10 -3.41
CA MET A 62 -4.86 -8.25 -3.66
C MET A 62 -4.53 -7.78 -5.08
N ASN A 63 -3.70 -6.74 -5.18
CA ASN A 63 -3.19 -6.21 -6.45
C ASN A 63 -1.67 -6.41 -6.49
N ALA A 64 -1.12 -6.74 -7.65
CA ALA A 64 0.30 -7.02 -7.82
C ALA A 64 0.91 -6.17 -8.94
N ILE A 65 2.14 -5.68 -8.72
CA ILE A 65 2.96 -4.99 -9.71
C ILE A 65 4.16 -5.89 -10.02
N LEU A 66 4.26 -6.37 -11.25
CA LEU A 66 5.32 -7.26 -11.70
C LEU A 66 6.16 -6.58 -12.79
N GLY A 67 7.44 -6.90 -12.84
CA GLY A 67 8.36 -6.34 -13.84
C GLY A 67 9.83 -6.54 -13.49
N PRO A 68 10.75 -6.32 -14.44
CA PRO A 68 12.18 -6.53 -14.24
C PRO A 68 12.78 -5.54 -13.22
N THR A 69 13.95 -5.86 -12.69
CA THR A 69 14.69 -4.95 -11.80
C THR A 69 14.95 -3.61 -12.50
N GLY A 70 14.67 -2.50 -11.82
CA GLY A 70 14.84 -1.16 -12.38
C GLY A 70 13.68 -0.64 -13.24
N SER A 71 12.58 -1.40 -13.41
CA SER A 71 11.40 -0.94 -14.18
C SER A 71 10.54 0.13 -13.49
N GLY A 72 10.87 0.51 -12.25
CA GLY A 72 10.14 1.53 -11.50
C GLY A 72 9.02 1.01 -10.59
N LYS A 73 8.92 -0.30 -10.33
CA LYS A 73 7.90 -0.89 -9.41
C LYS A 73 7.83 -0.16 -8.06
N SER A 74 8.96 -0.04 -7.38
CA SER A 74 9.03 0.67 -6.09
C SER A 74 8.68 2.16 -6.24
N SER A 75 8.95 2.76 -7.40
CA SER A 75 8.54 4.16 -7.67
C SER A 75 7.02 4.29 -7.84
N VAL A 76 6.35 3.33 -8.48
CA VAL A 76 4.88 3.30 -8.56
C VAL A 76 4.29 3.16 -7.16
N LEU A 77 4.79 2.22 -6.36
CA LEU A 77 4.33 2.02 -4.99
C LEU A 77 4.57 3.25 -4.10
N ASP A 78 5.73 3.91 -4.22
CA ASP A 78 6.03 5.16 -3.51
C ASP A 78 5.04 6.29 -3.85
N ILE A 79 4.66 6.40 -5.14
CA ILE A 79 3.71 7.42 -5.61
C ILE A 79 2.31 7.12 -5.07
N LEU A 80 1.84 5.88 -5.20
CA LEU A 80 0.53 5.48 -4.67
C LEU A 80 0.45 5.63 -3.15
N ALA A 81 1.55 5.37 -2.43
CA ALA A 81 1.64 5.57 -0.99
C ALA A 81 1.80 7.05 -0.56
N GLY A 82 1.84 8.00 -1.51
CA GLY A 82 2.02 9.43 -1.23
C GLY A 82 3.39 9.78 -0.63
N ARG A 83 4.39 8.91 -0.80
CA ARG A 83 5.75 9.07 -0.23
C ARG A 83 6.73 9.78 -1.16
N LYS A 84 6.38 9.95 -2.44
CA LYS A 84 7.25 10.60 -3.42
C LYS A 84 7.07 12.11 -3.43
N ASP A 85 8.18 12.83 -3.61
CA ASP A 85 8.14 14.26 -3.87
C ASP A 85 7.34 14.54 -5.15
N ARG A 86 6.46 15.54 -5.11
CA ARG A 86 5.68 15.96 -6.29
C ARG A 86 6.56 16.60 -7.38
N ARG A 87 7.83 16.89 -7.10
CA ARG A 87 8.77 17.47 -8.07
C ARG A 87 9.05 16.45 -9.17
N GLY A 88 8.63 16.76 -10.39
CA GLY A 88 8.79 15.87 -11.54
C GLY A 88 7.77 14.73 -11.59
N LEU A 89 6.75 14.76 -10.72
CA LEU A 89 5.57 13.91 -10.78
C LEU A 89 4.42 14.70 -11.43
N THR A 90 3.76 14.09 -12.42
CA THR A 90 2.54 14.61 -13.04
C THR A 90 1.52 13.49 -13.19
N GLY A 91 0.25 13.84 -13.39
CA GLY A 91 -0.88 12.92 -13.34
C GLY A 91 -1.61 12.98 -11.99
N GLU A 92 -2.58 12.09 -11.83
CA GLU A 92 -3.49 12.09 -10.68
C GLU A 92 -3.59 10.70 -10.06
N VAL A 93 -3.70 10.68 -8.72
CA VAL A 93 -4.01 9.50 -7.93
C VAL A 93 -5.26 9.82 -7.14
N LEU A 94 -6.27 8.98 -7.30
CA LEU A 94 -7.60 9.10 -6.73
C LEU A 94 -7.86 7.90 -5.81
N ILE A 95 -8.51 8.15 -4.69
CA ILE A 95 -8.97 7.14 -3.74
C ILE A 95 -10.48 7.26 -3.72
N ASP A 96 -11.18 6.21 -4.15
CA ASP A 96 -12.65 6.19 -4.24
C ASP A 96 -13.24 7.34 -5.08
N GLY A 97 -12.49 7.80 -6.09
CA GLY A 97 -12.87 8.89 -6.98
C GLY A 97 -12.45 10.29 -6.52
N GLU A 98 -11.95 10.42 -5.29
CA GLU A 98 -11.50 11.69 -4.73
C GLU A 98 -9.96 11.83 -4.79
N PRO A 99 -9.40 13.04 -4.94
CA PRO A 99 -7.96 13.24 -4.94
C PRO A 99 -7.31 12.71 -3.65
N GLN A 100 -6.13 12.10 -3.78
CA GLN A 100 -5.38 11.61 -2.63
C GLN A 100 -5.16 12.71 -1.57
N MET A 101 -5.73 12.51 -0.39
CA MET A 101 -5.60 13.42 0.75
C MET A 101 -4.15 13.44 1.27
N HIS A 102 -3.73 14.58 1.84
CA HIS A 102 -2.42 14.73 2.46
C HIS A 102 -2.18 13.72 3.60
N ASP A 103 -3.26 13.37 4.31
CA ASP A 103 -3.23 12.52 5.50
C ASP A 103 -3.35 11.03 5.17
N PHE A 104 -3.33 10.66 3.88
CA PHE A 104 -3.41 9.26 3.43
C PHE A 104 -2.36 8.34 4.08
N LYS A 105 -1.19 8.89 4.44
CA LYS A 105 -0.11 8.16 5.15
C LYS A 105 -0.53 7.62 6.52
N TYR A 106 -1.54 8.20 7.15
CA TYR A 106 -2.09 7.71 8.42
C TYR A 106 -3.14 6.61 8.24
N HIS A 107 -3.74 6.53 7.05
CA HIS A 107 -4.76 5.54 6.70
C HIS A 107 -4.18 4.32 5.97
N ALA A 108 -2.96 4.42 5.44
CA ALA A 108 -2.29 3.35 4.70
C ALA A 108 -1.01 2.86 5.38
N GLY A 109 -0.80 1.54 5.38
CA GLY A 109 0.47 0.93 5.76
C GLY A 109 1.40 0.80 4.56
N TYR A 110 2.65 1.25 4.69
CA TYR A 110 3.69 1.06 3.67
C TYR A 110 4.88 0.31 4.26
N VAL A 111 5.22 -0.83 3.67
CA VAL A 111 6.42 -1.60 4.01
C VAL A 111 7.47 -1.29 2.95
N VAL A 112 8.60 -0.75 3.41
CA VAL A 112 9.75 -0.41 2.56
C VAL A 112 10.50 -1.65 2.12
N GLN A 113 11.25 -1.55 1.02
CA GLN A 113 12.06 -2.65 0.49
C GLN A 113 13.26 -2.98 1.39
N ASP A 114 13.89 -1.97 2.00
CA ASP A 114 15.01 -2.13 2.92
C ASP A 114 14.52 -2.05 4.37
N ASP A 115 15.03 -2.92 5.23
CA ASP A 115 14.62 -2.97 6.64
C ASP A 115 15.02 -1.72 7.41
N MET A 116 14.05 -1.08 8.06
CA MET A 116 14.27 0.09 8.95
C MET A 116 14.08 -0.24 10.44
N VAL A 117 14.31 -1.49 10.85
CA VAL A 117 14.21 -1.93 12.25
C VAL A 117 15.54 -1.73 12.98
N SER A 118 15.48 -1.54 14.30
CA SER A 118 16.70 -1.44 15.10
C SER A 118 17.36 -2.82 15.24
N GLY A 119 18.60 -2.95 14.77
CA GLY A 119 19.38 -4.18 14.90
C GLY A 119 19.84 -4.49 16.33
N THR A 120 19.72 -3.53 17.26
CA THR A 120 20.06 -3.72 18.68
C THR A 120 18.89 -4.22 19.52
N LEU A 121 17.67 -4.20 18.97
CA LEU A 121 16.45 -4.61 19.65
C LEU A 121 16.00 -5.99 19.14
N THR A 122 15.41 -6.78 20.04
CA THR A 122 14.74 -8.03 19.67
C THR A 122 13.50 -7.75 18.80
N VAL A 123 12.99 -8.79 18.13
CA VAL A 123 11.76 -8.71 17.33
C VAL A 123 10.59 -8.18 18.16
N ARG A 124 10.43 -8.68 19.40
CA ARG A 124 9.35 -8.26 20.31
C ARG A 124 9.49 -6.78 20.70
N GLU A 125 10.70 -6.31 20.94
CA GLU A 125 10.95 -4.90 21.29
C GLU A 125 10.68 -3.96 20.12
N ASN A 126 11.08 -4.32 18.90
CA ASN A 126 10.75 -3.54 17.69
C ASN A 126 9.23 -3.46 17.45
N LEU A 127 8.51 -4.57 17.66
CA LEU A 127 7.04 -4.60 17.60
C LEU A 127 6.40 -3.74 18.69
N ALA A 128 6.88 -3.83 19.93
CA ALA A 128 6.39 -3.01 21.05
C ALA A 128 6.64 -1.52 20.81
N PHE A 129 7.81 -1.15 20.30
CA PHE A 129 8.13 0.22 19.91
C PHE A 129 7.17 0.74 18.83
N SER A 130 6.96 -0.06 17.76
CA SER A 130 6.04 0.29 16.67
C SER A 130 4.59 0.44 17.16
N ALA A 131 4.12 -0.46 18.02
CA ALA A 131 2.80 -0.41 18.62
C ALA A 131 2.62 0.86 19.47
N ASN A 132 3.63 1.25 20.25
CA ASN A 132 3.56 2.44 21.09
C ASN A 132 3.46 3.74 20.29
N VAL A 133 4.14 3.83 19.15
CA VAL A 133 4.16 5.03 18.29
C VAL A 133 2.93 5.12 17.38
N ARG A 134 2.45 3.99 16.85
CA ARG A 134 1.38 3.96 15.84
C ARG A 134 -0.02 3.79 16.42
N LEU A 135 -0.16 3.13 17.58
CA LEU A 135 -1.47 2.94 18.19
C LEU A 135 -1.91 4.21 18.94
N PRO A 136 -3.21 4.54 18.89
CA PRO A 136 -3.75 5.70 19.56
C PRO A 136 -3.51 5.64 21.08
N ARG A 137 -3.47 6.82 21.71
CA ARG A 137 -3.16 6.98 23.14
C ARG A 137 -4.25 6.44 24.08
N ASN A 138 -5.45 6.23 23.57
CA ASN A 138 -6.57 5.67 24.32
C ASN A 138 -6.42 4.17 24.62
N ILE A 139 -5.53 3.46 23.92
CA ILE A 139 -5.24 2.04 24.19
C ILE A 139 -4.24 1.96 25.35
N SER A 140 -4.58 1.17 26.37
CA SER A 140 -3.73 1.01 27.55
C SER A 140 -2.43 0.26 27.21
N SER A 141 -1.35 0.50 27.97
CA SER A 141 -0.07 -0.21 27.75
C SER A 141 -0.23 -1.73 27.83
N LYS A 142 -1.14 -2.24 28.67
CA LYS A 142 -1.43 -3.67 28.79
C LYS A 142 -2.04 -4.23 27.51
N GLU A 143 -2.99 -3.52 26.91
CA GLU A 143 -3.60 -3.92 25.63
C GLU A 143 -2.58 -3.84 24.47
N LYS A 144 -1.73 -2.80 24.45
CA LYS A 144 -0.65 -2.70 23.44
C LYS A 144 0.30 -3.90 23.52
N ILE A 145 0.68 -4.30 24.74
CA ILE A 145 1.53 -5.49 24.96
C ILE A 145 0.80 -6.78 24.56
N ALA A 146 -0.49 -6.90 24.85
CA ALA A 146 -1.29 -8.04 24.45
C ALA A 146 -1.36 -8.19 22.91
N ILE A 147 -1.47 -7.08 22.17
CA ILE A 147 -1.44 -7.08 20.70
C ILE A 147 -0.10 -7.60 20.16
N VAL A 148 1.01 -7.24 20.80
CA VAL A 148 2.36 -7.67 20.40
C VAL A 148 2.65 -9.13 20.76
N ASN A 149 1.97 -9.67 21.77
CA ASN A 149 2.17 -11.03 22.26
C ASN A 149 1.23 -12.06 21.62
N ARG A 150 0.31 -11.63 20.76
CA ARG A 150 -0.63 -12.48 20.04
C ARG A 150 0.04 -13.19 18.87
#